data_AF-A0A090S310-F1
#
_entry.id   AF-A0A090S310-F1
#
_cell.length_a   1.000
_cell.length_b   1.000
_cell.length_c   1.000
_cell.angle_alpha   90.00
_cell.angle_beta   90.00
_cell.angle_gamma   90.00
#
_symmetry.space_group_name_H-M   'P 1'
#
loop_
_entity.id
_entity.type
_entity.pdbx_description
1 polymer ?
#
loop_
_entity_poly.entity_id
_entity_poly.type
_entity_poly.pdbx_seq_one_letter_code
_entity_poly.pdbx_strand_id
1 'polypeptide(L)'
;MLINADASSALAYRIYRHLTWDDIDGLPDHQNQITPLSLAVSADQQADYKDKAKQESDIDTLKKLERTLTDAPFWLTGHFYVYSMLNNLGFADAAHAVKHEVTQFIQEFDGLETLEFKNSIPFADEETRQWLSAKDGLPSNDDSTVRTVFVTQEDSLQTEDIT
;
A
#
# COMPACT_ATOMS: atom_id res chain seq x y z
N MET A 1 7.63 -12.08 2.00
CA MET A 1 8.33 -12.95 1.01
C MET A 1 8.66 -12.18 -0.28
N LEU A 2 9.31 -11.00 -0.25
CA LEU A 2 9.72 -10.24 -1.47
C LEU A 2 11.10 -10.67 -2.03
N ILE A 3 11.61 -11.82 -1.61
CA ILE A 3 13.05 -12.13 -1.65
C ILE A 3 13.54 -12.30 -3.08
N ASN A 4 12.68 -12.81 -3.97
CA ASN A 4 13.00 -13.17 -5.35
C ASN A 4 12.32 -12.28 -6.40
N ALA A 5 11.43 -11.38 -6.00
CA ALA A 5 10.74 -10.47 -6.92
C ALA A 5 11.57 -9.18 -7.14
N ASP A 6 11.34 -8.54 -8.28
CA ASP A 6 11.82 -7.19 -8.54
C ASP A 6 11.23 -6.22 -7.50
N ALA A 7 12.09 -5.49 -6.80
CA ALA A 7 11.71 -4.55 -5.75
C ALA A 7 10.91 -3.34 -6.26
N SER A 8 10.88 -3.11 -7.57
CA SER A 8 10.04 -2.09 -8.20
C SER A 8 8.65 -2.59 -8.60
N SER A 9 8.38 -3.89 -8.48
CA SER A 9 7.13 -4.51 -8.97
C SER A 9 5.93 -4.19 -8.09
N ALA A 10 5.08 -3.24 -8.51
CA ALA A 10 3.85 -2.90 -7.82
C ALA A 10 2.92 -4.10 -7.58
N LEU A 11 2.79 -5.01 -8.56
CA LEU A 11 1.96 -6.22 -8.43
C LEU A 11 2.44 -7.13 -7.29
N ALA A 12 3.76 -7.26 -7.11
CA ALA A 12 4.31 -8.08 -6.04
C ALA A 12 3.86 -7.55 -4.66
N TYR A 13 3.94 -6.24 -4.44
CA TYR A 13 3.48 -5.62 -3.20
C TYR A 13 1.98 -5.86 -2.95
N ARG A 14 1.14 -5.75 -3.97
CA ARG A 14 -0.30 -6.03 -3.84
C ARG A 14 -0.59 -7.46 -3.41
N ILE A 15 0.01 -8.42 -4.11
CA ILE A 15 -0.14 -9.85 -3.78
C ILE A 15 0.31 -10.12 -2.34
N TYR A 16 1.44 -9.54 -1.91
CA TYR A 16 1.91 -9.77 -0.54
C TYR A 16 0.99 -9.17 0.52
N ARG A 17 0.42 -7.97 0.31
CA ARG A 17 -0.54 -7.42 1.30
C ARG A 17 -1.80 -8.28 1.37
N HIS A 18 -2.30 -8.74 0.22
CA HIS A 18 -3.42 -9.67 0.19
C HIS A 18 -3.10 -10.94 0.98
N LEU A 19 -1.95 -11.59 0.75
CA LEU A 19 -1.53 -12.77 1.52
C LEU A 19 -1.30 -12.50 3.01
N THR A 20 -0.82 -11.31 3.37
CA THR A 20 -0.57 -10.92 4.77
C THR A 20 -1.88 -10.75 5.56
N TRP A 21 -2.97 -10.35 4.90
CA TRP A 21 -4.25 -10.04 5.54
C TRP A 21 -5.39 -10.99 5.16
N ASP A 22 -5.14 -12.01 4.32
CA ASP A 22 -6.16 -12.95 3.81
C ASP A 22 -6.97 -13.64 4.93
N ASP A 23 -6.29 -14.00 6.03
CA ASP A 23 -6.90 -14.69 7.16
C ASP A 23 -7.43 -13.73 8.26
N ILE A 24 -7.39 -12.42 8.04
CA ILE A 24 -7.85 -11.42 9.04
C ILE A 24 -9.28 -10.98 8.71
N ASP A 25 -10.23 -11.36 9.57
CA ASP A 25 -11.66 -11.12 9.39
C ASP A 25 -12.25 -10.09 10.36
N GLY A 26 -11.41 -9.45 11.19
CA GLY A 26 -11.86 -8.52 12.22
C GLY A 26 -10.73 -7.75 12.91
N LEU A 27 -11.13 -6.74 13.68
CA LEU A 27 -10.24 -6.08 14.62
C LEU A 27 -9.75 -7.10 15.68
N PRO A 28 -8.48 -7.06 16.08
CA PRO A 28 -8.02 -7.87 17.20
C PRO A 28 -8.75 -7.50 18.49
N ASP A 29 -8.94 -8.49 19.37
CA ASP A 29 -9.47 -8.26 20.72
C ASP A 29 -8.69 -7.15 21.43
N HIS A 30 -9.40 -6.20 22.03
CA HIS A 30 -8.77 -5.06 22.69
C HIS A 30 -9.58 -4.57 23.90
N GLN A 31 -8.88 -3.95 24.86
CA GLN A 31 -9.47 -3.25 25.98
C GLN A 31 -8.80 -1.88 26.12
N ASN A 32 -9.60 -0.81 26.12
CA ASN A 32 -9.09 0.57 26.13
C ASN A 32 -8.03 0.79 25.03
N GLN A 33 -8.31 0.34 23.80
CA GLN A 33 -7.43 0.41 22.61
C GLN A 33 -6.17 -0.49 22.65
N ILE A 34 -5.89 -1.19 23.76
CA ILE A 34 -4.73 -2.06 23.88
C ILE A 34 -5.10 -3.51 23.54
N THR A 35 -4.32 -4.12 22.65
CA THR A 35 -4.45 -5.52 22.23
C THR A 35 -3.49 -6.43 23.01
N PRO A 36 -3.75 -7.75 23.09
CA PRO A 36 -2.81 -8.71 23.68
C PRO A 36 -1.62 -9.02 22.76
N LEU A 37 -1.64 -8.55 21.51
CA LEU A 37 -0.64 -8.82 20.48
C LEU A 37 0.69 -8.18 20.85
N SER A 38 1.80 -8.88 20.61
CA SER A 38 3.14 -8.35 20.85
C SER A 38 3.85 -8.07 19.54
N LEU A 39 4.41 -6.87 19.39
CA LEU A 39 5.27 -6.57 18.26
C LEU A 39 6.63 -7.25 18.48
N ALA A 40 6.94 -8.26 17.66
CA ALA A 40 8.21 -8.99 17.72
C ALA A 40 9.38 -8.22 17.07
N VAL A 41 9.39 -6.89 17.21
CA VAL A 41 10.40 -5.97 16.66
C VAL A 41 10.93 -5.12 17.80
N SER A 42 12.22 -5.23 18.10
CA SER A 42 12.83 -4.46 19.19
C SER A 42 12.81 -2.95 18.89
N ALA A 43 12.93 -2.12 19.93
CA ALA A 43 13.02 -0.67 19.77
C ALA A 43 14.20 -0.26 18.86
N ASP A 44 15.34 -0.94 18.99
CA ASP A 44 16.51 -0.71 18.13
C ASP A 44 16.20 -1.03 16.66
N GLN A 45 15.53 -2.17 16.39
CA GLN A 45 15.11 -2.52 15.02
C GLN A 45 14.10 -1.52 14.45
N GLN A 46 13.17 -1.02 15.27
CA GLN A 46 12.22 0.01 14.85
C GLN A 46 12.95 1.32 14.50
N ALA A 47 13.96 1.71 15.28
CA ALA A 47 14.79 2.88 15.00
C ALA A 47 15.58 2.71 13.70
N ASP A 48 16.20 1.56 13.49
CA ASP A 48 16.93 1.25 12.26
C ASP A 48 16.04 1.37 11.01
N TYR A 49 14.82 0.80 11.05
CA TYR A 49 13.87 0.92 9.95
C TYR A 49 13.43 2.36 9.72
N LYS A 50 13.18 3.11 10.80
CA LYS A 50 12.80 4.52 10.72
C LYS A 50 13.89 5.38 10.09
N ASP A 51 15.14 5.19 10.48
CA ASP A 51 16.27 5.95 9.92
C ASP A 51 16.45 5.64 8.44
N LYS A 52 16.32 4.36 8.06
CA LYS A 52 16.36 3.92 6.67
C LYS A 52 15.20 4.46 5.84
N ALA A 53 14.02 4.65 6.42
CA ALA A 53 12.87 5.25 5.75
C ALA A 53 13.03 6.78 5.57
N LYS A 54 13.86 7.46 6.37
CA LYS A 54 14.06 8.91 6.31
C LYS A 54 15.22 9.36 5.42
N GLN A 55 16.20 8.50 5.21
CA GLN A 55 17.47 8.87 4.55
C GLN A 55 17.81 7.91 3.41
N GLU A 56 18.81 7.04 3.61
CA GLU A 56 19.37 6.16 2.59
C GLU A 56 18.75 4.77 2.67
N SER A 57 17.57 4.64 2.07
CA SER A 57 16.90 3.37 1.91
C SER A 57 17.72 2.41 1.04
N ASP A 58 17.70 1.13 1.40
CA ASP A 58 18.37 0.07 0.65
C ASP A 58 17.45 -1.15 0.51
N ILE A 59 17.69 -1.93 -0.56
CA ILE A 59 16.85 -3.08 -0.92
C ILE A 59 16.92 -4.19 0.13
N ASP A 60 18.04 -4.36 0.82
CA ASP A 60 18.21 -5.43 1.80
C ASP A 60 17.37 -5.17 3.05
N THR A 61 17.38 -3.93 3.54
CA THR A 61 16.55 -3.49 4.66
C THR A 61 15.06 -3.54 4.29
N LEU A 62 14.69 -3.08 3.09
CA LEU A 62 13.33 -3.19 2.57
C LEU A 62 12.85 -4.66 2.56
N LYS A 63 13.67 -5.58 2.05
CA LYS A 63 13.35 -7.01 2.02
C LYS A 63 13.27 -7.63 3.42
N LYS A 64 14.06 -7.16 4.39
CA LYS A 64 13.96 -7.59 5.80
C LYS A 64 12.65 -7.12 6.42
N LEU A 65 12.30 -5.84 6.24
CA LEU A 65 11.06 -5.26 6.74
C LEU A 65 9.83 -5.99 6.18
N GLU A 66 9.82 -6.30 4.88
CA GLU A 66 8.76 -7.10 4.24
C GLU A 66 8.59 -8.50 4.85
N ARG A 67 9.66 -9.11 5.39
CA ARG A 67 9.55 -10.38 6.12
C ARG A 67 8.97 -10.14 7.51
N THR A 68 9.46 -9.13 8.22
CA THR A 68 8.93 -8.74 9.53
C THR A 68 7.42 -8.48 9.48
N LEU A 69 6.92 -7.81 8.44
CA LEU A 69 5.49 -7.51 8.28
C LEU A 69 4.63 -8.75 8.01
N THR A 70 5.22 -9.88 7.59
CA THR A 70 4.48 -11.15 7.52
C THR A 70 4.13 -11.66 8.91
N ASP A 71 5.00 -11.43 9.90
CA ASP A 71 4.81 -11.85 11.29
C ASP A 71 4.14 -10.77 12.17
N ALA A 72 4.08 -9.52 11.67
CA ALA A 72 3.50 -8.37 12.36
C ALA A 72 2.52 -7.59 11.46
N PRO A 73 1.42 -8.22 11.00
CA PRO A 73 0.52 -7.66 9.98
C PRO A 73 -0.19 -6.37 10.42
N PHE A 74 -0.35 -6.16 11.72
CA PHE A 74 -1.01 -4.98 12.28
C PHE A 74 -0.05 -3.81 12.54
N TRP A 75 1.25 -3.96 12.24
CA TRP A 75 2.22 -2.88 12.44
C TRP A 75 2.19 -1.90 11.26
N LEU A 76 1.14 -1.08 11.20
CA LEU A 76 0.90 -0.11 10.13
C LEU A 76 2.06 0.86 9.92
N THR A 77 2.74 1.25 10.99
CA THR A 77 3.96 2.07 10.93
C THR A 77 5.07 1.40 10.10
N GLY A 78 5.21 0.08 10.18
CA GLY A 78 6.17 -0.65 9.35
C GLY A 78 5.79 -0.65 7.87
N HIS A 79 4.49 -0.70 7.53
CA HIS A 79 4.04 -0.54 6.14
C HIS A 79 4.31 0.87 5.60
N PHE A 80 4.16 1.90 6.44
CA PHE A 80 4.55 3.27 6.09
C PHE A 80 6.07 3.37 5.83
N TYR A 81 6.90 2.70 6.61
CA TYR A 81 8.34 2.67 6.35
C TYR A 81 8.68 1.99 5.02
N VAL A 82 7.99 0.92 4.65
CA VAL A 82 8.11 0.34 3.30
C VAL A 82 7.76 1.38 2.21
N TYR A 83 6.62 2.06 2.36
CA TYR A 83 6.21 3.10 1.42
C TYR A 83 7.28 4.18 1.25
N SER A 84 7.81 4.69 2.36
CA SER A 84 8.85 5.73 2.36
C SER A 84 10.16 5.23 1.73
N MET A 85 10.57 4.00 2.04
CA MET A 85 11.75 3.40 1.43
C MET A 85 11.61 3.23 -0.08
N LEU A 86 10.44 2.79 -0.56
CA LEU A 86 10.16 2.67 -1.99
C LEU A 86 10.23 4.01 -2.71
N ASN A 87 9.71 5.09 -2.10
CA ASN A 87 9.84 6.44 -2.67
C ASN A 87 11.29 6.92 -2.72
N ASN A 88 12.08 6.70 -1.66
CA ASN A 88 13.50 7.06 -1.64
C ASN A 88 14.31 6.32 -2.72
N LEU A 89 13.91 5.08 -3.04
CA LEU A 89 14.50 4.25 -4.10
C LEU A 89 13.98 4.61 -5.52
N GLY A 90 13.01 5.52 -5.63
CA GLY A 90 12.41 5.91 -6.91
C GLY A 90 11.36 4.95 -7.47
N PHE A 91 10.82 4.04 -6.64
CA PHE A 91 9.82 3.04 -7.04
C PHE A 91 8.40 3.51 -6.71
N ALA A 92 7.99 4.63 -7.32
CA ALA A 92 6.72 5.30 -7.01
C ALA A 92 5.48 4.40 -7.19
N ASP A 93 5.41 3.61 -8.27
CA ASP A 93 4.28 2.72 -8.52
C ASP A 93 4.14 1.62 -7.44
N ALA A 94 5.28 1.10 -6.97
CA ALA A 94 5.30 0.15 -5.86
C ALA A 94 4.89 0.83 -4.54
N ALA A 95 5.37 2.05 -4.28
CA ALA A 95 4.97 2.81 -3.10
C ALA A 95 3.45 3.07 -3.10
N HIS A 96 2.89 3.55 -4.22
CA HIS A 96 1.46 3.77 -4.36
C HIS A 96 0.65 2.48 -4.16
N ALA A 97 1.13 1.34 -4.68
CA ALA A 97 0.49 0.06 -4.42
C ALA A 97 0.45 -0.26 -2.92
N VAL A 98 1.56 -0.10 -2.19
CA VAL A 98 1.59 -0.33 -0.74
C VAL A 98 0.60 0.58 -0.02
N LYS A 99 0.59 1.89 -0.33
CA LYS A 99 -0.34 2.83 0.31
C LYS A 99 -1.79 2.43 0.04
N HIS A 100 -2.12 2.15 -1.22
CA HIS A 100 -3.47 1.78 -1.61
C HIS A 100 -3.99 0.55 -0.86
N GLU A 101 -3.21 -0.53 -0.82
CA GLU A 101 -3.64 -1.76 -0.12
C GLU A 101 -3.77 -1.53 1.39
N VAL A 102 -2.87 -0.77 2.02
CA VAL A 102 -2.97 -0.41 3.45
C VAL A 102 -4.22 0.41 3.71
N THR A 103 -4.52 1.39 2.84
CA THR A 103 -5.73 2.22 2.95
C THR A 103 -7.00 1.38 2.80
N GLN A 104 -7.04 0.41 1.87
CA GLN A 104 -8.20 -0.49 1.75
C GLN A 104 -8.39 -1.33 3.01
N PHE A 105 -7.31 -1.89 3.56
CA PHE A 105 -7.37 -2.70 4.78
C PHE A 105 -7.90 -1.92 5.99
N ILE A 106 -7.43 -0.69 6.22
CA ILE A 106 -7.94 0.12 7.35
C ILE A 106 -9.39 0.60 7.14
N GLN A 107 -9.84 0.75 5.89
CA GLN A 107 -11.22 1.15 5.59
C GLN A 107 -12.23 0.05 5.93
N GLU A 108 -11.80 -1.21 5.88
CA GLU A 108 -12.60 -2.35 6.30
C GLU A 108 -12.74 -2.45 7.83
N PHE A 109 -11.73 -1.98 8.57
CA PHE A 109 -11.65 -2.09 10.02
C PHE A 109 -11.50 -0.72 10.69
N ASP A 110 -12.61 0.01 10.80
CA ASP A 110 -12.63 1.38 11.36
C ASP A 110 -12.01 1.44 12.76
N GLY A 111 -11.06 2.36 12.96
CA GLY A 111 -10.34 2.55 14.21
C GLY A 111 -9.13 1.64 14.42
N LEU A 112 -8.79 0.74 13.49
CA LEU A 112 -7.62 -0.14 13.58
C LEU A 112 -6.32 0.64 13.84
N GLU A 113 -6.16 1.79 13.19
CA GLU A 113 -5.00 2.67 13.30
C GLU A 113 -4.84 3.34 14.67
N THR A 114 -5.88 3.26 15.52
CA THR A 114 -5.88 3.78 16.89
C THR A 114 -5.49 2.73 17.93
N LEU A 115 -5.39 1.46 17.54
CA LEU A 115 -5.04 0.38 18.45
C LEU A 115 -3.54 0.33 18.78
N GLU A 116 -3.23 -0.29 19.91
CA GLU A 116 -1.88 -0.49 20.41
C GLU A 116 -1.58 -1.97 20.60
N PHE A 117 -0.33 -2.36 20.35
CA PHE A 117 0.24 -3.62 20.81
C PHE A 117 0.34 -3.63 22.34
N LYS A 118 0.57 -4.82 22.88
CA LYS A 118 1.03 -5.04 24.25
C LYS A 118 2.23 -4.13 24.54
N ASN A 119 2.19 -3.47 25.70
CA ASN A 119 3.14 -2.44 26.15
C ASN A 119 2.98 -1.06 25.50
N SER A 120 1.80 -0.74 24.96
CA SER A 120 1.44 0.59 24.44
C SER A 120 2.30 1.09 23.28
N ILE A 121 2.78 0.16 22.45
CA ILE A 121 3.37 0.50 21.15
C ILE A 121 2.21 0.67 20.16
N PRO A 122 2.03 1.82 19.50
CA PRO A 122 0.89 2.03 18.60
C PRO A 122 1.02 1.21 17.31
N PHE A 123 -0.11 0.78 16.74
CA PHE A 123 -0.14 0.16 15.40
C PHE A 123 0.33 1.17 14.34
N ALA A 124 -0.23 2.38 14.38
CA ALA A 124 0.18 3.53 13.57
C ALA A 124 0.66 4.67 14.47
N ASP A 125 1.89 5.14 14.28
CA ASP A 125 2.36 6.38 14.90
C ASP A 125 1.69 7.62 14.28
N GLU A 126 1.97 8.79 14.84
CA GLU A 126 1.36 10.05 14.38
C GLU A 126 1.63 10.35 12.90
N GLU A 127 2.85 10.11 12.43
CA GLU A 127 3.24 10.32 11.04
C GLU A 127 2.47 9.34 10.12
N THR A 128 2.33 8.10 10.55
CA THR A 128 1.58 7.05 9.85
C THR A 128 0.09 7.41 9.74
N ARG A 129 -0.54 7.92 10.82
CA ARG A 129 -1.95 8.36 10.79
C ARG A 129 -2.17 9.52 9.83
N GLN A 130 -1.23 10.46 9.77
CA GLN A 130 -1.26 11.57 8.81
C GLN A 130 -1.12 11.06 7.37
N TRP A 131 -0.20 10.12 7.13
CA TRP A 131 -0.03 9.47 5.83
C TRP A 131 -1.29 8.72 5.36
N LEU A 132 -1.98 8.02 6.27
CA LEU A 132 -3.24 7.31 5.99
C LEU A 132 -4.40 8.28 5.70
N SER A 133 -4.42 9.43 6.37
CA SER A 133 -5.44 10.47 6.19
C SER A 133 -5.21 11.34 4.94
N ALA A 134 -3.98 11.36 4.44
CA ALA A 134 -3.64 12.12 3.24
C ALA A 134 -4.32 11.48 2.03
N LYS A 135 -5.34 12.16 1.51
CA LYS A 135 -5.95 11.79 0.22
C LYS A 135 -4.83 11.71 -0.81
N ASP A 136 -4.77 10.59 -1.53
CA ASP A 136 -3.98 10.54 -2.74
C ASP A 136 -4.51 11.66 -3.63
N GLY A 137 -3.66 12.66 -3.86
CA GLY A 137 -3.89 13.68 -4.85
C GLY A 137 -3.89 12.96 -6.19
N LEU A 138 -5.02 12.33 -6.53
CA LEU A 138 -5.34 12.02 -7.91
C LEU A 138 -5.08 13.33 -8.66
N PRO A 139 -4.25 13.35 -9.72
CA PRO A 139 -4.45 14.39 -10.71
C PRO A 139 -5.90 14.22 -11.15
N SER A 140 -6.75 15.19 -10.78
CA SER A 140 -8.08 15.31 -11.36
C SER A 140 -7.86 15.42 -12.85
N ASN A 141 -7.95 14.30 -13.55
CA ASN A 141 -8.02 14.25 -15.00
C ASN A 141 -9.43 14.72 -15.36
N ASP A 142 -9.69 16.00 -15.16
CA ASP A 142 -10.83 16.71 -15.74
C ASP A 142 -10.52 17.02 -17.20
N ASP A 143 -10.22 15.96 -17.97
CA ASP A 143 -10.27 15.94 -19.42
C ASP A 143 -10.34 14.48 -19.93
N SER A 144 -11.33 13.72 -19.44
CA SER A 144 -11.80 12.57 -20.20
C SER A 144 -12.77 13.07 -21.28
N THR A 145 -12.22 13.71 -22.32
CA THR A 145 -12.93 13.85 -23.60
C THR A 145 -13.09 12.45 -24.18
N VAL A 146 -14.23 11.83 -23.87
CA VAL A 146 -14.72 10.63 -24.52
C VAL A 146 -14.74 10.90 -26.02
N ARG A 147 -13.73 10.44 -26.75
CA ARG A 147 -13.78 10.40 -28.22
C ARG A 147 -14.77 9.31 -28.59
N THR A 148 -16.02 9.70 -28.76
CA THR A 148 -17.01 8.90 -29.47
C THR A 148 -16.43 8.56 -30.84
N VAL A 149 -16.05 7.29 -31.01
CA VAL A 149 -15.70 6.75 -32.32
C VAL A 149 -17.00 6.65 -33.11
N PHE A 150 -17.26 7.62 -33.98
CA PHE A 150 -18.30 7.48 -34.99
C PHE A 150 -17.84 6.40 -35.96
N VAL A 151 -18.47 5.22 -35.90
CA VAL A 151 -18.38 4.23 -36.96
C VAL A 151 -19.11 4.82 -38.16
N THR A 152 -18.37 5.43 -39.09
CA THR A 152 -18.91 5.76 -40.41
C THR A 152 -19.12 4.45 -41.14
N GLN A 153 -20.38 4.06 -41.26
CA GLN A 153 -20.78 2.98 -42.14
C GLN A 153 -20.57 3.46 -43.58
N GLU A 154 -19.41 3.12 -44.14
CA GLU A 154 -19.22 3.08 -45.58
C GLU A 154 -20.07 1.93 -46.12
N ASP A 155 -21.28 2.22 -46.57
CA ASP A 155 -21.88 1.42 -47.63
C ASP A 155 -22.91 2.24 -48.43
N SER A 156 -22.48 2.72 -49.58
CA SER A 156 -23.34 3.14 -50.69
C SER A 156 -22.49 3.11 -51.95
N LEU A 157 -22.18 1.89 -52.41
CA LEU A 157 -21.63 1.66 -53.73
C LEU A 157 -22.54 2.32 -54.78
N GLN A 158 -21.97 3.31 -55.47
CA GLN A 158 -22.48 3.82 -56.72
C GLN A 158 -22.52 2.67 -57.73
N THR A 159 -23.69 2.40 -58.30
CA THR A 159 -23.78 1.73 -59.60
C THR A 159 -24.22 2.77 -60.60
N GLU A 160 -23.24 3.29 -61.35
CA GLU A 160 -23.49 4.04 -62.57
C GLU A 160 -23.98 3.08 -63.68
N ASP A 161 -24.86 3.64 -64.51
CA ASP A 161 -25.47 3.09 -65.72
C ASP A 161 -24.53 2.31 -66.63
N ILE A 162 -25.00 1.17 -67.15
CA ILE A 162 -24.54 0.62 -68.43
C ILE A 162 -25.76 0.13 -69.26
N THR A 163 -26.02 0.93 -70.30
CA THR A 163 -26.66 0.65 -71.63
C THR A 163 -28.17 0.40 -71.70
#